data_AF-A0A163KFB5-F1
#
_entry.id   AF-A0A163KFB5-F1
#
_cell.length_a   1.000
_cell.length_b   1.000
_cell.length_c   1.000
_cell.angle_alpha   90.00
_cell.angle_beta   90.00
_cell.angle_gamma   90.00
#
_symmetry.space_group_name_H-M   'P 1'
#
loop_
_entity.id
_entity.type
_entity.pdbx_description
1 polymer ?
#
loop_
_entity_poly.entity_id
_entity_poly.type
_entity_poly.pdbx_seq_one_letter_code
_entity_poly.pdbx_strand_id
1 'polypeptide(L)'
;MNRLKRLDAYSKTLEEFRIRTTTGAVVTLISTIIIGFLVMIELWSYMIPVLKPEIVVDGGKMEKLPINFDITFPNIPCHILSLDVMDESGQHISNYDHDVFKVRLDENGQEIQAEKQTKLSNPHVADDLAFQQKADESYCGACYGAAPEDHCCNTCEQVKEAYSKVSWAFRPNEIEQCIKEGLTKALDEMSKGGCRMHGNLMVNKLRGNFHFSPGPSFSYGGQHIHDVREFVYSKYNFKHSINHLQFGNQQHQLHKQKRTKALALTNPLDGTKWGGEEAIAMHQFFLKIVPTQFDFLGGSYGLRTFQYSVNRQERALINQSGSSGGVPGVFFHMDFSPMRVIYTEEHKSLASALVSVCAIVGGIFTVASIVDGFLHKTSLLQNKNRGSTKSM
;
A
#
# COMPACT_ATOMS: atom_id res chain seq x y z
N MET A 1 -32.33 -39.92 -46.12
CA MET A 1 -33.23 -39.47 -45.03
C MET A 1 -33.87 -40.58 -44.18
N ASN A 2 -34.37 -41.71 -44.73
CA ASN A 2 -35.19 -42.65 -43.95
C ASN A 2 -34.47 -43.43 -42.84
N ARG A 3 -33.14 -43.61 -42.89
CA ARG A 3 -32.38 -44.25 -41.79
C ARG A 3 -32.19 -43.34 -40.57
N LEU A 4 -32.18 -42.01 -40.76
CA LEU A 4 -32.09 -41.03 -39.67
C LEU A 4 -33.39 -40.99 -38.84
N LYS A 5 -34.55 -41.33 -39.43
CA LYS A 5 -35.82 -41.43 -38.70
C LYS A 5 -35.83 -42.53 -37.64
N ARG A 6 -34.99 -43.57 -37.75
CA ARG A 6 -34.85 -44.61 -36.71
C ARG A 6 -34.01 -44.16 -35.51
N LEU A 7 -33.30 -43.03 -35.63
CA LEU A 7 -32.55 -42.41 -34.54
C LEU A 7 -33.35 -41.28 -33.86
N ASP A 8 -34.62 -41.08 -34.26
CA ASP A 8 -35.52 -40.11 -33.63
C ASP A 8 -36.02 -40.69 -32.28
N ALA A 9 -35.34 -40.31 -31.19
CA ALA A 9 -35.64 -40.77 -29.84
C ALA A 9 -36.88 -40.09 -29.22
N TYR A 10 -37.45 -39.10 -29.90
CA TYR A 10 -38.53 -38.27 -29.34
C TYR A 10 -39.89 -38.63 -29.96
N SER A 11 -40.81 -39.13 -29.13
CA SER A 11 -42.20 -39.38 -29.54
C SER A 11 -42.89 -38.04 -29.83
N LYS A 12 -43.34 -37.83 -31.06
CA LYS A 12 -44.13 -36.65 -31.41
C LYS A 12 -45.54 -36.81 -30.85
N THR A 13 -45.92 -35.95 -29.92
CA THR A 13 -47.29 -35.93 -29.38
C THR A 13 -48.24 -35.36 -30.44
N LEU A 14 -49.41 -36.00 -30.61
CA LEU A 14 -50.46 -35.51 -31.51
C LEU A 14 -51.02 -34.18 -30.96
N GLU A 15 -51.31 -33.22 -31.83
CA GLU A 15 -51.75 -31.87 -31.45
C GLU A 15 -53.03 -31.87 -30.60
N GLU A 16 -53.89 -32.90 -30.75
CA GLU A 16 -55.13 -33.07 -29.98
C GLU A 16 -54.92 -33.24 -28.47
N PHE A 17 -53.75 -33.69 -28.01
CA PHE A 17 -53.47 -33.86 -26.58
C PHE A 17 -52.74 -32.65 -25.96
N ARG A 18 -52.48 -31.60 -26.74
CA ARG A 18 -51.77 -30.39 -26.27
C ARG A 18 -52.77 -29.34 -25.78
N ILE A 19 -53.05 -29.38 -24.48
CA ILE A 19 -53.92 -28.38 -23.83
C ILE A 19 -53.18 -27.04 -23.75
N ARG A 20 -53.74 -26.00 -24.37
CA ARG A 20 -53.20 -24.62 -24.33
C ARG A 20 -53.93 -23.82 -23.25
N THR A 21 -53.19 -23.29 -22.29
CA THR A 21 -53.74 -22.51 -21.17
C THR A 21 -53.25 -21.06 -21.25
N THR A 22 -54.06 -20.10 -20.79
CA THR A 22 -53.68 -18.68 -20.71
C THR A 22 -52.57 -18.47 -19.67
N THR A 23 -52.59 -19.21 -18.56
CA THR A 23 -51.53 -19.23 -17.55
C THR A 23 -50.22 -19.75 -18.12
N GLY A 24 -50.26 -20.82 -18.91
CA GLY A 24 -49.08 -21.39 -19.57
C GLY A 24 -48.48 -20.44 -20.60
N ALA A 25 -49.30 -19.67 -21.32
CA ALA A 25 -48.83 -18.63 -22.23
C ALA A 25 -48.06 -17.52 -21.47
N VAL A 26 -48.58 -17.05 -20.33
CA VAL A 26 -47.91 -16.04 -19.49
C VAL A 26 -46.60 -16.59 -18.92
N VAL A 27 -46.60 -17.81 -18.37
CA VAL A 27 -45.40 -18.47 -17.84
C VAL A 27 -44.34 -18.64 -18.94
N THR A 28 -44.75 -19.03 -20.15
CA THR A 28 -43.84 -19.19 -21.30
C THR A 28 -43.23 -17.86 -21.73
N LEU A 29 -44.02 -16.77 -21.76
CA LEU A 29 -43.53 -15.44 -22.11
C LEU A 29 -42.48 -14.96 -21.12
N ILE A 30 -42.78 -15.05 -19.81
CA ILE A 30 -41.85 -14.66 -18.74
C ILE A 30 -40.58 -15.52 -18.80
N SER A 31 -40.74 -16.83 -18.95
CA SER A 31 -39.60 -17.77 -19.03
C SER A 31 -38.70 -17.45 -20.22
N THR A 32 -39.26 -17.11 -21.37
CA THR A 32 -38.51 -16.76 -22.59
C THR A 32 -37.71 -15.47 -22.39
N ILE A 33 -38.29 -14.46 -21.73
CA ILE A 33 -37.60 -13.21 -21.39
C ILE A 33 -36.43 -13.49 -20.43
N ILE A 34 -36.65 -14.29 -19.40
CA ILE A 34 -35.61 -14.65 -18.43
C ILE A 34 -34.48 -15.46 -19.10
N ILE A 35 -34.81 -16.45 -19.94
CA ILE A 35 -33.82 -17.21 -20.71
C ILE A 35 -32.99 -16.26 -21.57
N GLY A 36 -33.63 -15.38 -22.34
CA GLY A 36 -32.93 -14.40 -23.18
C GLY A 36 -31.97 -13.51 -22.37
N PHE A 37 -32.44 -13.01 -21.23
CA PHE A 37 -31.62 -12.19 -20.34
C PHE A 37 -30.41 -12.94 -19.76
N LEU A 38 -30.62 -14.16 -19.24
CA LEU A 38 -29.52 -14.95 -18.67
C LEU A 38 -28.52 -15.43 -19.73
N VAL A 39 -28.99 -15.81 -20.92
CA VAL A 39 -28.09 -16.17 -22.03
C VAL A 39 -27.27 -14.95 -22.47
N MET A 40 -27.87 -13.76 -22.53
CA MET A 40 -27.13 -12.52 -22.82
C MET A 40 -26.05 -12.24 -21.76
N ILE A 41 -26.36 -12.45 -20.47
CA ILE A 41 -25.36 -12.32 -19.40
C ILE A 41 -24.25 -13.35 -19.55
N GLU A 42 -24.56 -14.62 -19.84
CA GLU A 42 -23.55 -15.66 -20.00
C GLU A 42 -22.65 -15.39 -21.21
N LEU A 43 -23.23 -14.94 -22.33
CA LEU A 43 -22.47 -14.52 -23.51
C LEU A 43 -21.57 -13.32 -23.21
N TRP A 44 -22.06 -12.34 -22.45
CA TRP A 44 -21.23 -11.22 -22.02
C TRP A 44 -20.10 -11.69 -21.09
N SER A 45 -20.40 -12.55 -20.12
CA SER A 45 -19.40 -13.14 -19.22
C SER A 45 -18.34 -13.94 -19.98
N TYR A 46 -18.73 -14.67 -21.03
CA TYR A 46 -17.81 -15.41 -21.90
C TYR A 46 -16.82 -14.50 -22.64
N MET A 47 -17.28 -13.33 -23.09
CA MET A 47 -16.45 -12.33 -23.79
C MET A 47 -15.48 -11.61 -22.85
N ILE A 48 -15.68 -11.68 -21.53
CA ILE A 48 -14.79 -11.08 -20.54
C ILE A 48 -13.78 -12.15 -20.08
N PRO A 49 -12.49 -12.00 -20.40
CA PRO A 49 -11.44 -12.88 -19.89
C PRO A 49 -11.27 -12.73 -18.37
N VAL A 50 -10.80 -13.81 -17.74
CA VAL A 50 -10.61 -13.91 -16.29
C VAL A 50 -9.14 -14.16 -16.00
N LEU A 51 -8.63 -13.61 -14.89
CA LEU A 51 -7.29 -13.90 -14.40
C LEU A 51 -7.30 -15.15 -13.52
N LYS A 52 -6.49 -16.14 -13.88
CA LYS A 52 -6.28 -17.36 -13.10
C LYS A 52 -4.94 -17.28 -12.36
N PRO A 53 -4.92 -17.29 -11.02
CA PRO A 53 -3.68 -17.28 -10.25
C PRO A 53 -3.06 -18.67 -10.16
N GLU A 54 -1.75 -18.76 -10.40
CA GLU A 54 -0.94 -19.95 -10.17
C GLU A 54 0.31 -19.57 -9.38
N ILE A 55 0.76 -20.46 -8.48
CA ILE A 55 1.92 -20.20 -7.62
C ILE A 55 3.06 -21.10 -8.05
N VAL A 56 4.21 -20.50 -8.33
CA VAL A 56 5.43 -21.20 -8.77
C VAL A 56 6.61 -20.74 -7.92
N VAL A 57 7.64 -21.57 -7.78
CA VAL A 57 8.89 -21.18 -7.11
C VAL A 57 9.61 -20.09 -7.92
N ASP A 58 10.03 -19.00 -7.26
CA ASP A 58 10.79 -17.93 -7.92
C ASP A 58 12.28 -18.30 -7.99
N GLY A 59 12.72 -18.84 -9.13
CA GLY A 59 14.13 -19.12 -9.42
C GLY A 59 14.92 -17.91 -9.92
N GLY A 60 14.37 -16.69 -9.85
CA GLY A 60 15.01 -15.47 -10.34
C GLY A 60 16.28 -15.09 -9.56
N LYS A 61 17.20 -14.37 -10.22
CA LYS A 61 18.41 -13.83 -9.58
C LYS A 61 18.05 -12.85 -8.45
N MET A 62 18.91 -12.79 -7.43
CA MET A 62 18.86 -11.81 -6.34
C MET A 62 19.34 -10.44 -6.85
N GLU A 63 18.51 -9.79 -7.66
CA GLU A 63 18.75 -8.42 -8.13
C GLU A 63 18.29 -7.39 -7.07
N LYS A 64 18.82 -6.16 -7.17
CA LYS A 64 18.35 -5.06 -6.33
C LYS A 64 16.91 -4.70 -6.70
N LEU A 65 16.09 -4.50 -5.68
CA LEU A 65 14.69 -4.12 -5.81
C LEU A 65 14.54 -2.61 -5.58
N PRO A 66 14.02 -1.84 -6.55
CA PRO A 66 13.59 -0.47 -6.30
C PRO A 66 12.33 -0.46 -5.42
N ILE A 67 12.32 0.41 -4.42
CA ILE A 67 11.15 0.73 -3.59
C ILE A 67 10.83 2.19 -3.84
N ASN A 68 9.68 2.45 -4.44
CA ASN A 68 9.17 3.81 -4.56
C ASN A 68 8.27 4.10 -3.36
N PHE A 69 8.54 5.20 -2.65
CA PHE A 69 7.74 5.60 -1.52
C PHE A 69 7.46 7.10 -1.53
N ASP A 70 6.35 7.46 -0.91
CA ASP A 70 5.94 8.83 -0.64
C ASP A 70 5.15 8.83 0.68
N ILE A 71 5.76 9.38 1.73
CA ILE A 71 5.24 9.36 3.09
C ILE A 71 5.31 10.75 3.68
N THR A 72 4.21 11.18 4.29
CA THR A 72 4.06 12.49 4.91
C THR A 72 3.94 12.38 6.42
N PHE A 73 4.76 13.14 7.15
CA PHE A 73 4.79 13.26 8.60
C PHE A 73 4.38 14.70 8.99
N PRO A 74 3.10 14.99 9.23
CA PRO A 74 2.61 16.34 9.49
C PRO A 74 3.20 17.02 10.74
N ASN A 75 3.63 16.24 11.74
CA ASN A 75 4.05 16.75 13.05
C ASN A 75 5.54 16.50 13.32
N ILE A 76 6.34 16.25 12.28
CA ILE A 76 7.79 16.02 12.41
C ILE A 76 8.52 16.91 11.41
N PRO A 77 9.41 17.80 11.89
CA PRO A 77 10.29 18.59 11.03
C PRO A 77 11.26 17.75 10.19
N CYS A 78 11.53 18.18 8.95
CA CYS A 78 12.42 17.45 8.04
C CYS A 78 13.88 17.34 8.51
N HIS A 79 14.36 18.29 9.31
CA HIS A 79 15.76 18.33 9.75
C HIS A 79 16.07 17.27 10.81
N ILE A 80 15.08 16.86 11.62
CA ILE A 80 15.26 15.78 12.60
C ILE A 80 14.91 14.40 12.05
N LEU A 81 14.19 14.30 10.94
CA LEU A 81 13.71 13.01 10.45
C LEU A 81 14.77 12.31 9.60
N SER A 82 15.21 11.12 9.96
CA SER A 82 16.13 10.29 9.18
C SER A 82 15.38 9.19 8.42
N LEU A 83 16.03 8.63 7.40
CA LEU A 83 15.63 7.41 6.72
C LEU A 83 16.83 6.47 6.69
N ASP A 84 16.63 5.28 7.21
CA ASP A 84 17.67 4.28 7.35
C ASP A 84 17.21 2.95 6.76
N VAL A 85 18.15 2.23 6.14
CA VAL A 85 17.92 0.91 5.56
C VAL A 85 18.89 -0.08 6.19
N MET A 86 18.35 -1.18 6.71
CA MET A 86 19.10 -2.26 7.32
C MET A 86 18.67 -3.60 6.72
N ASP A 87 19.62 -4.42 6.29
CA ASP A 87 19.36 -5.81 5.88
C ASP A 87 19.78 -6.81 6.98
N GLU A 88 19.52 -8.10 6.77
CA GLU A 88 19.90 -9.18 7.70
C GLU A 88 21.40 -9.25 8.02
N SER A 89 22.28 -8.62 7.22
CA SER A 89 23.71 -8.56 7.52
C SER A 89 24.04 -7.57 8.63
N GLY A 90 23.08 -6.72 9.03
CA GLY A 90 23.28 -5.64 10.00
C GLY A 90 24.17 -4.50 9.47
N GLN A 91 24.56 -4.56 8.20
CA GLN A 91 25.32 -3.49 7.56
C GLN A 91 24.39 -2.31 7.30
N HIS A 92 24.70 -1.17 7.91
CA HIS A 92 24.06 0.10 7.58
C HIS A 92 24.48 0.51 6.17
N ILE A 93 23.51 0.77 5.30
CA ILE A 93 23.81 1.14 3.92
C ILE A 93 23.53 2.63 3.73
N SER A 94 24.43 3.46 4.26
CA SER A 94 24.42 4.92 4.06
C SER A 94 24.79 5.36 2.63
N ASN A 95 25.38 4.46 1.84
CA ASN A 95 26.12 4.80 0.62
C ASN A 95 25.43 4.38 -0.68
N TYR A 96 24.11 4.20 -0.70
CA TYR A 96 23.42 3.99 -1.98
C TYR A 96 23.01 5.33 -2.60
N ASP A 97 23.05 5.37 -3.94
CA ASP A 97 22.38 6.36 -4.78
C ASP A 97 20.86 6.28 -4.53
N HIS A 98 20.43 6.85 -3.41
CA HIS A 98 19.05 7.03 -3.05
C HIS A 98 18.61 8.39 -3.59
N ASP A 99 17.77 8.37 -4.62
CA ASP A 99 17.04 9.57 -5.06
C ASP A 99 15.88 9.81 -4.08
N VAL A 100 16.23 10.17 -2.84
CA VAL A 100 15.31 10.50 -1.75
C VAL A 100 15.37 11.99 -1.49
N PHE A 101 14.19 12.58 -1.43
CA PHE A 101 13.99 14.01 -1.27
C PHE A 101 13.14 14.27 -0.04
N LYS A 102 13.50 15.32 0.69
CA LYS A 102 12.70 15.86 1.79
C LYS A 102 12.06 17.18 1.34
N VAL A 103 10.79 17.36 1.67
CA VAL A 103 10.02 18.56 1.38
C VAL A 103 9.37 19.04 2.68
N ARG A 104 9.69 20.27 3.09
CA ARG A 104 9.09 20.87 4.29
C ARG A 104 7.63 21.24 4.03
N LEU A 105 6.80 20.97 5.02
CA LEU A 105 5.39 21.29 5.03
C LEU A 105 5.09 22.36 6.06
N ASP A 106 4.15 23.25 5.76
CA ASP A 106 3.59 24.20 6.72
C ASP A 106 2.64 23.48 7.72
N GLU A 107 2.09 24.23 8.68
CA GLU A 107 1.13 23.70 9.67
C GLU A 107 -0.19 23.21 9.03
N ASN A 108 -0.50 23.64 7.80
CA ASN A 108 -1.66 23.20 7.04
C ASN A 108 -1.36 21.96 6.16
N GLY A 109 -0.12 21.49 6.16
CA GLY A 109 0.34 20.37 5.32
C GLY A 109 0.63 20.75 3.86
N GLN A 110 0.80 22.04 3.55
CA GLN A 110 1.19 22.53 2.23
C GLN A 110 2.70 22.63 2.09
N GLU A 111 3.21 22.35 0.89
CA GLU A 111 4.64 22.42 0.60
C GLU A 111 5.15 23.86 0.58
N ILE A 112 6.23 24.10 1.31
CA ILE A 112 6.88 25.41 1.34
C ILE A 112 7.83 25.48 0.13
N GLN A 113 7.37 26.15 -0.94
CA GLN A 113 8.06 26.24 -2.25
C GLN A 113 9.47 26.88 -2.20
N ALA A 114 9.84 27.51 -1.08
CA ALA A 114 11.11 28.24 -0.93
C ALA A 114 12.33 27.34 -0.66
N GLU A 115 12.14 26.09 -0.22
CA GLU A 115 13.24 25.17 0.08
C GLU A 115 13.43 24.14 -1.04
N LYS A 116 14.61 24.13 -1.68
CA LYS A 116 14.97 23.13 -2.68
C LYS A 116 14.92 21.73 -2.05
N GLN A 117 14.43 20.76 -2.82
CA GLN A 117 14.51 19.34 -2.47
C GLN A 117 15.96 18.97 -2.11
N THR A 118 16.19 18.66 -0.85
CA THR A 118 17.52 18.24 -0.38
C THR A 118 17.64 16.74 -0.61
N LYS A 119 18.62 16.34 -1.43
CA LYS A 119 19.00 14.93 -1.52
C LYS A 119 19.57 14.48 -0.18
N LEU A 120 19.17 13.29 0.28
CA LEU A 120 19.69 12.69 1.51
C LEU A 120 21.22 12.53 1.51
N SER A 121 21.85 12.58 0.33
CA SER A 121 23.29 12.47 0.08
C SER A 121 24.14 13.61 0.67
N ASN A 122 23.54 14.70 1.17
CA ASN A 122 24.28 15.78 1.81
C ASN A 122 23.95 15.85 3.31
N PRO A 123 24.81 15.31 4.20
CA PRO A 123 24.65 15.47 5.65
C PRO A 123 24.80 16.92 6.13
N HIS A 124 25.19 17.84 5.25
CA HIS A 124 25.41 19.24 5.56
C HIS A 124 24.24 20.12 5.11
N VAL A 125 23.07 19.95 5.73
CA VAL A 125 22.02 21.00 5.66
C VAL A 125 22.39 22.19 6.55
N ALA A 126 23.33 21.99 7.49
CA ALA A 126 23.91 23.08 8.28
C ALA A 126 24.87 23.99 7.46
N ASP A 127 25.47 23.51 6.37
CA ASP A 127 26.38 24.33 5.56
C ASP A 127 25.66 25.41 4.74
N ASP A 128 24.42 25.15 4.29
CA ASP A 128 23.67 26.11 3.46
C ASP A 128 23.06 27.28 4.29
N LEU A 129 23.08 27.18 5.63
CA LEU A 129 22.66 28.23 6.56
C LEU A 129 23.81 28.86 7.35
N ALA A 130 25.06 28.53 7.00
CA ALA A 130 26.21 29.28 7.50
C ALA A 130 26.16 30.70 6.92
N PHE A 131 25.43 31.60 7.60
CA PHE A 131 25.74 33.02 7.57
C PHE A 131 27.20 33.12 8.01
N GLN A 132 28.11 33.19 7.04
CA GLN A 132 29.53 33.50 7.25
C GLN A 132 29.62 34.95 7.76
N GLN A 133 29.22 35.17 8.99
CA GLN A 133 29.65 36.33 9.74
C GLN A 133 31.12 36.04 10.04
N LYS A 134 32.02 36.70 9.30
CA LYS A 134 33.46 36.69 9.58
C LYS A 134 33.63 36.95 11.07
N ALA A 135 34.05 35.92 11.80
CA ALA A 135 34.49 36.07 13.18
C ALA A 135 35.64 37.09 13.18
N ASP A 136 35.54 38.09 14.06
CA ASP A 136 36.64 39.01 14.33
C ASP A 136 37.90 38.20 14.65
N GLU A 137 39.07 38.56 14.10
CA GLU A 137 40.33 37.80 14.29
C GLU A 137 40.76 37.69 15.76
N SER A 138 40.16 38.48 16.66
CA SER A 138 40.41 38.50 18.10
C SER A 138 39.33 37.82 18.95
N TYR A 139 38.30 37.22 18.36
CA TYR A 139 37.24 36.53 19.11
C TYR A 139 37.62 35.08 19.42
N CYS A 140 37.67 34.75 20.72
CA CYS A 140 37.80 33.38 21.23
C CYS A 140 36.54 33.05 22.05
N GLY A 141 35.63 32.27 21.47
CA GLY A 141 34.40 31.84 22.12
C GLY A 141 34.61 30.69 23.10
N ALA A 142 33.81 30.65 24.16
CA ALA A 142 33.91 29.59 25.18
C ALA A 142 33.32 28.27 24.67
N CYS A 143 34.00 27.16 24.95
CA CYS A 143 33.49 25.80 24.73
C CYS A 143 32.69 25.26 25.94
N TYR A 144 32.33 26.11 26.91
CA TYR A 144 31.54 25.79 28.11
C TYR A 144 32.05 24.57 28.90
N GLY A 145 33.36 24.38 28.96
CA GLY A 145 34.01 23.27 29.67
C GLY A 145 34.04 21.94 28.92
N ALA A 146 33.55 21.88 27.69
CA ALA A 146 33.62 20.68 26.84
C ALA A 146 34.97 20.52 26.11
N ALA A 147 35.84 21.53 26.16
CA ALA A 147 37.19 21.51 25.62
C ALA A 147 38.20 22.08 26.64
N PRO A 148 39.50 21.80 26.50
CA PRO A 148 40.55 22.39 27.33
C PRO A 148 40.56 23.92 27.27
N GLU A 149 41.09 24.59 28.30
CA GLU A 149 41.07 26.06 28.41
C GLU A 149 41.79 26.79 27.25
N ASP A 150 42.74 26.13 26.59
CA ASP A 150 43.48 26.67 25.44
C ASP A 150 42.72 26.57 24.09
N HIS A 151 41.51 25.97 24.08
CA HIS A 151 40.73 25.76 22.86
C HIS A 151 39.54 26.72 22.77
N CYS A 152 39.45 27.47 21.67
CA CYS A 152 38.35 28.39 21.39
C CYS A 152 37.29 27.73 20.50
N CYS A 153 36.02 27.87 20.89
CA CYS A 153 34.87 27.49 20.07
C CYS A 153 34.18 28.76 19.56
N ASN A 154 34.50 29.16 18.34
CA ASN A 154 34.06 30.41 17.75
C ASN A 154 32.72 30.29 17.04
N THR A 155 32.36 29.08 16.57
CA THR A 155 31.07 28.82 15.92
C THR A 155 30.18 27.90 16.75
N CYS A 156 28.87 27.97 16.52
CA CYS A 156 27.91 27.07 17.16
C CYS A 156 28.23 25.59 16.86
N GLU A 157 28.67 25.30 15.64
CA GLU A 157 29.07 23.95 15.22
C GLU A 157 30.30 23.45 16.00
N GLN A 158 31.29 24.30 16.25
CA GLN A 158 32.46 23.94 17.06
C GLN A 158 32.08 23.61 18.51
N VAL A 159 31.14 24.37 19.09
CA VAL A 159 30.60 24.06 20.43
C VAL A 159 29.86 22.71 20.41
N LYS A 160 29.04 22.46 19.38
CA LYS A 160 28.33 21.18 19.20
C LYS A 160 29.29 20.00 19.10
N GLU A 161 30.36 20.15 18.33
CA GLU A 161 31.39 19.12 18.16
C GLU A 161 32.14 18.85 19.47
N ALA A 162 32.51 19.89 20.21
CA ALA A 162 33.15 19.75 21.52
C ALA A 162 32.26 18.98 22.51
N TYR A 163 30.96 19.34 22.59
CA TYR A 163 29.98 18.65 23.43
C TYR A 163 29.81 17.19 23.04
N SER A 164 29.79 16.90 21.74
CA SER A 164 29.70 15.54 21.21
C SER A 164 30.90 14.67 21.64
N LYS A 165 32.12 15.23 21.59
CA LYS A 165 33.35 14.53 22.02
C LYS A 165 33.32 14.09 23.48
N VAL A 166 32.67 14.88 24.35
CA VAL A 166 32.51 14.57 25.78
C VAL A 166 31.14 13.97 26.13
N SER A 167 30.34 13.62 25.11
CA SER A 167 28.99 13.04 25.25
C SER A 167 28.01 13.88 26.08
N TRP A 168 28.18 15.20 26.09
CA TRP A 168 27.28 16.12 26.78
C TRP A 168 26.04 16.46 25.94
N ALA A 169 24.96 16.85 26.61
CA ALA A 169 23.76 17.32 25.96
C ALA A 169 23.97 18.74 25.41
N PHE A 170 23.77 18.92 24.11
CA PHE A 170 23.91 20.21 23.44
C PHE A 170 22.55 20.93 23.41
N ARG A 171 22.51 22.20 23.83
CA ARG A 171 21.30 23.03 23.81
C ARG A 171 21.60 24.37 23.13
N PRO A 172 21.16 24.57 21.87
CA PRO A 172 21.45 25.78 21.10
C PRO A 172 20.97 27.07 21.82
N ASN A 173 19.89 26.97 22.59
CA ASN A 173 19.27 28.11 23.27
C ASN A 173 20.08 28.65 24.46
N GLU A 174 21.05 27.88 24.95
CA GLU A 174 21.91 28.26 26.09
C GLU A 174 23.30 28.76 25.63
N ILE A 175 23.57 28.75 24.31
CA ILE A 175 24.90 28.97 23.75
C ILE A 175 24.93 30.27 22.94
N GLU A 176 25.78 31.22 23.35
CA GLU A 176 25.91 32.55 22.75
C GLU A 176 26.19 32.49 21.25
N GLN A 177 27.11 31.61 20.82
CA GLN A 177 27.49 31.43 19.42
C GLN A 177 26.27 31.05 18.55
N CYS A 178 25.42 30.14 19.04
CA CYS A 178 24.21 29.70 18.35
C CYS A 178 23.12 30.77 18.29
N ILE A 179 22.99 31.58 19.35
CA ILE A 179 22.04 32.71 19.39
C ILE A 179 22.49 33.81 18.42
N LYS A 180 23.79 34.12 18.38
CA LYS A 180 24.39 35.14 17.49
C LYS A 180 24.27 34.76 16.02
N GLU A 181 24.54 33.51 15.69
CA GLU A 181 24.39 32.97 14.33
C GLU A 181 22.91 32.86 13.89
N GLY A 182 21.97 33.13 14.79
CA GLY A 182 20.53 33.07 14.49
C GLY A 182 19.99 31.65 14.38
N LEU A 183 20.79 30.64 14.76
CA LEU A 183 20.42 29.23 14.65
C LEU A 183 19.18 28.90 15.48
N THR A 184 19.00 29.53 16.64
CA THR A 184 17.82 29.32 17.50
C THR A 184 16.52 29.76 16.82
N LYS A 185 16.54 30.91 16.14
CA LYS A 185 15.39 31.41 15.36
C LYS A 185 15.12 30.56 14.13
N ALA A 186 16.18 30.16 13.42
CA ALA A 186 16.07 29.26 12.28
C ALA A 186 15.50 27.89 12.71
N LEU A 187 15.97 27.33 13.83
CA LEU A 187 15.45 26.09 14.40
C LEU A 187 13.99 26.23 14.84
N ASP A 188 13.61 27.33 15.49
CA ASP A 188 12.22 27.57 15.89
C ASP A 188 11.27 27.71 14.68
N GLU A 189 11.70 28.36 13.60
CA GLU A 189 10.94 28.44 12.35
C GLU A 189 10.88 27.09 11.61
N MET A 190 11.98 26.32 11.65
CA MET A 190 12.06 24.98 11.06
C MET A 190 11.36 23.91 11.91
N SER A 191 11.08 24.19 13.19
CA SER A 191 10.39 23.30 14.13
C SER A 191 8.87 23.23 13.89
N LYS A 192 8.33 24.21 13.14
CA LYS A 192 6.92 24.31 12.81
C LYS A 192 6.60 23.58 11.52
N GLY A 193 5.49 22.85 11.53
CA GLY A 193 4.99 22.08 10.40
C GLY A 193 5.52 20.64 10.35
N GLY A 194 5.60 20.11 9.14
CA GLY A 194 5.86 18.68 8.91
C GLY A 194 6.88 18.40 7.81
N CYS A 195 7.02 17.12 7.48
CA CYS A 195 7.93 16.66 6.44
C CYS A 195 7.26 15.66 5.51
N ARG A 196 7.37 15.88 4.20
CA ARG A 196 7.09 14.85 3.19
C ARG A 196 8.42 14.30 2.70
N MET A 197 8.57 12.98 2.76
CA MET A 197 9.72 12.28 2.20
C MET A 197 9.25 11.36 1.09
N HIS A 198 9.88 11.48 -0.07
CA HIS A 198 9.57 10.63 -1.21
C HIS A 198 10.84 10.31 -1.98
N GLY A 199 10.84 9.18 -2.68
CA GLY A 199 12.00 8.79 -3.45
C GLY A 199 12.01 7.34 -3.87
N ASN A 200 13.18 6.92 -4.36
CA ASN A 200 13.45 5.54 -4.73
C ASN A 200 14.60 4.95 -3.91
N LEU A 201 14.35 3.82 -3.24
CA LEU A 201 15.36 3.07 -2.51
C LEU A 201 15.74 1.82 -3.29
N MET A 202 17.03 1.60 -3.50
CA MET A 202 17.54 0.35 -4.08
C MET A 202 17.98 -0.57 -2.96
N VAL A 203 17.20 -1.62 -2.68
CA VAL A 203 17.49 -2.57 -1.60
C VAL A 203 17.81 -3.95 -2.14
N ASN A 204 18.54 -4.75 -1.38
CA ASN A 204 18.71 -6.16 -1.68
C ASN A 204 17.38 -6.91 -1.46
N LYS A 205 17.07 -7.92 -2.27
CA LYS A 205 15.91 -8.82 -2.08
C LYS A 205 16.18 -9.82 -0.95
N LEU A 206 16.54 -9.30 0.22
CA LEU A 206 16.80 -10.03 1.45
C LEU A 206 15.89 -9.48 2.54
N ARG A 207 15.71 -10.24 3.62
CA ARG A 207 15.01 -9.72 4.79
C ARG A 207 15.75 -8.52 5.35
N GLY A 208 14.99 -7.57 5.86
CA GLY A 208 15.53 -6.31 6.34
C GLY A 208 14.41 -5.37 6.77
N ASN A 209 14.75 -4.11 7.00
CA ASN A 209 13.80 -3.05 7.20
C ASN A 209 14.34 -1.73 6.66
N PHE A 210 13.44 -0.88 6.22
CA PHE A 210 13.71 0.55 6.15
C PHE A 210 12.83 1.25 7.18
N HIS A 211 13.35 2.29 7.80
CA HIS A 211 12.63 2.97 8.86
C HIS A 211 12.93 4.46 8.90
N PHE A 212 11.99 5.17 9.53
CA PHE A 212 12.03 6.60 9.73
C PHE A 212 12.02 6.88 11.23
N SER A 213 13.03 7.59 11.70
CA SER A 213 13.26 7.86 13.11
C SER A 213 13.83 9.26 13.31
N PRO A 214 13.79 9.81 14.53
CA PRO A 214 14.34 11.12 14.80
C PRO A 214 15.83 11.03 15.12
N GLY A 215 16.58 12.02 14.64
CA GLY A 215 18.00 12.20 14.90
C GLY A 215 18.90 11.52 13.88
N PRO A 216 20.22 11.81 13.94
CA PRO A 216 21.20 11.06 13.17
C PRO A 216 21.30 9.62 13.70
N SER A 217 21.50 8.70 12.77
CA SER A 217 21.72 7.28 13.06
C SER A 217 23.22 6.97 13.13
N PHE A 218 23.62 6.09 14.05
CA PHE A 218 24.99 5.59 14.13
C PHE A 218 25.02 4.12 14.53
N SER A 219 25.99 3.39 13.99
CA SER A 219 26.22 1.98 14.29
C SER A 219 27.42 1.85 15.21
N TYR A 220 27.22 1.36 16.43
CA TYR A 220 28.29 1.08 17.40
C TYR A 220 28.14 -0.34 17.95
N GLY A 221 29.20 -1.15 17.83
CA GLY A 221 29.23 -2.52 18.38
C GLY A 221 28.16 -3.48 17.80
N GLY A 222 27.73 -3.30 16.55
CA GLY A 222 26.69 -4.12 15.93
C GLY A 222 25.25 -3.76 16.33
N GLN A 223 25.07 -2.72 17.15
CA GLN A 223 23.77 -2.13 17.45
C GLN A 223 23.59 -0.83 16.65
N HIS A 224 22.38 -0.65 16.10
CA HIS A 224 21.98 0.57 15.41
C HIS A 224 21.22 1.47 16.40
N ILE A 225 21.75 2.68 16.62
CA ILE A 225 21.27 3.60 17.64
C ILE A 225 20.90 4.91 16.96
N HIS A 226 19.78 5.49 17.39
CA HIS A 226 19.34 6.82 16.99
C HIS A 226 19.50 7.78 18.16
N ASP A 227 20.04 8.97 17.89
CA ASP A 227 20.06 10.03 18.90
C ASP A 227 18.69 10.71 18.99
N VAL A 228 17.82 10.15 19.83
CA VAL A 228 16.44 10.64 20.01
C VAL A 228 16.30 11.68 21.13
N ARG A 229 17.41 12.17 21.71
CA ARG A 229 17.36 13.05 22.89
C ARG A 229 16.56 14.33 22.66
N GLU A 230 16.69 14.94 21.49
CA GLU A 230 15.96 16.15 21.09
C GLU A 230 14.46 15.89 20.85
N PHE A 231 14.12 14.67 20.41
CA PHE A 231 12.74 14.25 20.19
C PHE A 231 12.00 13.95 21.50
N VAL A 232 12.66 13.32 22.47
CA VAL A 232 12.04 12.89 23.74
C VAL A 232 11.49 14.07 24.56
N TYR A 233 12.08 15.26 24.44
CA TYR A 233 11.61 16.48 25.11
C TYR A 233 10.63 17.32 24.27
N SER A 234 10.34 16.88 23.04
CA SER A 234 9.44 17.56 22.12
C SER A 234 8.00 17.04 22.22
N LYS A 235 7.03 17.80 21.69
CA LYS A 235 5.62 17.36 21.55
C LYS A 235 5.34 16.69 20.19
N TYR A 236 6.36 16.25 19.46
CA TYR A 236 6.18 15.62 18.16
C TYR A 236 5.57 14.23 18.29
N ASN A 237 4.86 13.78 17.26
CA ASN A 237 4.34 12.42 17.17
C ASN A 237 4.59 11.86 15.77
N PHE A 238 4.63 10.53 15.67
CA PHE A 238 4.81 9.80 14.41
C PHE A 238 3.50 9.58 13.65
N LYS A 239 2.53 10.49 13.78
CA LYS A 239 1.37 10.51 12.89
C LYS A 239 1.87 10.69 11.46
N HIS A 240 1.41 9.84 10.55
CA HIS A 240 1.89 9.83 9.17
C HIS A 240 0.80 9.40 8.17
N SER A 241 1.00 9.78 6.91
CA SER A 241 0.21 9.37 5.77
C SER A 241 1.13 8.68 4.77
N ILE A 242 0.80 7.44 4.40
CA ILE A 242 1.50 6.71 3.34
C ILE A 242 0.75 7.05 2.06
N ASN A 243 1.29 8.02 1.30
CA ASN A 243 0.68 8.45 0.04
C ASN A 243 0.88 7.37 -1.02
N HIS A 244 2.09 6.80 -1.07
CA HIS A 244 2.42 5.72 -1.98
C HIS A 244 3.53 4.82 -1.40
N LEU A 245 3.40 3.51 -1.56
CA LEU A 245 4.47 2.54 -1.28
C LEU A 245 4.39 1.37 -2.26
N GLN A 246 5.37 1.28 -3.14
CA GLN A 246 5.44 0.31 -4.23
C GLN A 246 6.80 -0.41 -4.25
N PHE A 247 6.75 -1.71 -4.54
CA PHE A 247 7.93 -2.56 -4.71
C PHE A 247 8.10 -2.95 -6.17
N GLY A 248 9.30 -2.73 -6.71
CA GLY A 248 9.64 -2.99 -8.10
C GLY A 248 9.17 -1.91 -9.07
N ASN A 249 9.53 -2.08 -10.34
CA ASN A 249 9.14 -1.16 -11.41
C ASN A 249 7.75 -1.53 -11.92
N GLN A 250 6.73 -0.78 -11.54
CA GLN A 250 5.41 -0.87 -12.15
C GLN A 250 5.42 -0.11 -13.48
N GLN A 251 6.11 -0.66 -14.48
CA GLN A 251 6.18 -0.04 -15.80
C GLN A 251 4.75 0.08 -16.38
N HIS A 252 4.38 1.30 -16.76
CA HIS A 252 3.02 1.73 -17.09
C HIS A 252 2.29 0.80 -18.07
N GLN A 253 1.39 -0.03 -17.56
CA GLN A 253 0.20 -0.50 -18.29
C GLN A 253 -1.07 -0.25 -17.45
N LEU A 254 -1.23 1.00 -17.01
CA LEU A 254 -2.36 1.50 -16.21
C LEU A 254 -3.73 1.08 -16.80
N HIS A 255 -3.85 1.05 -18.13
CA HIS A 255 -5.09 0.63 -18.80
C HIS A 255 -5.42 -0.85 -18.59
N LYS A 256 -4.43 -1.75 -18.61
CA LYS A 256 -4.65 -3.18 -18.37
C LYS A 256 -4.85 -3.49 -16.88
N GLN A 257 -4.18 -2.75 -15.99
CA GLN A 257 -4.32 -2.90 -14.54
C GLN A 257 -5.67 -2.42 -14.00
N LYS A 258 -6.26 -1.36 -14.58
CA LYS A 258 -7.61 -0.88 -14.20
C LYS A 258 -8.69 -1.93 -14.45
N ARG A 259 -8.56 -2.73 -15.51
CA ARG A 259 -9.50 -3.82 -15.83
C ARG A 259 -9.46 -4.94 -14.79
N THR A 260 -8.31 -5.18 -14.16
CA THR A 260 -8.06 -6.36 -13.34
C THR A 260 -8.03 -6.09 -11.83
N LYS A 261 -8.27 -4.84 -11.38
CA LYS A 261 -8.08 -4.41 -9.97
C LYS A 261 -6.68 -4.70 -9.41
N ALA A 262 -5.68 -4.93 -10.28
CA ALA A 262 -4.34 -5.33 -9.87
C ALA A 262 -3.64 -4.30 -8.97
N LEU A 263 -3.94 -3.01 -9.13
CA LEU A 263 -3.31 -1.94 -8.34
C LEU A 263 -3.65 -2.02 -6.84
N ALA A 264 -4.90 -2.38 -6.51
CA ALA A 264 -5.32 -2.56 -5.11
C ALA A 264 -4.69 -3.80 -4.47
N LEU A 265 -4.26 -4.77 -5.31
CA LEU A 265 -3.55 -5.96 -4.86
C LEU A 265 -2.06 -5.70 -4.65
N THR A 266 -1.44 -4.83 -5.46
CA THR A 266 0.01 -4.59 -5.39
C THR A 266 0.40 -3.61 -4.29
N ASN A 267 -0.41 -2.57 -4.04
CA ASN A 267 -0.05 -1.47 -3.14
C ASN A 267 -1.13 -1.21 -2.04
N PRO A 268 -1.30 -2.13 -1.07
CA PRO A 268 -2.34 -2.01 -0.06
C PRO A 268 -2.20 -0.83 0.92
N LEU A 269 -1.03 -0.19 1.02
CA LEU A 269 -0.81 0.96 1.93
C LEU A 269 -1.01 2.33 1.28
N ASP A 270 -1.27 2.39 -0.03
CA ASP A 270 -1.48 3.65 -0.73
C ASP A 270 -2.70 4.41 -0.17
N GLY A 271 -2.52 5.69 0.16
CA GLY A 271 -3.55 6.57 0.70
C GLY A 271 -3.95 6.29 2.15
N THR A 272 -3.18 5.49 2.89
CA THR A 272 -3.49 5.15 4.29
C THR A 272 -2.91 6.17 5.28
N LYS A 273 -3.61 6.41 6.39
CA LYS A 273 -3.17 7.33 7.47
C LYS A 273 -3.06 6.57 8.79
N TRP A 274 -2.00 6.84 9.53
CA TRP A 274 -1.64 6.08 10.73
C TRP A 274 -1.04 6.97 11.81
N GLY A 275 -0.99 6.43 13.03
CA GLY A 275 -0.48 7.09 14.21
C GLY A 275 -1.56 7.88 14.96
N GLY A 276 -1.45 7.87 16.28
CA GLY A 276 -2.28 8.65 17.20
C GLY A 276 -1.64 9.99 17.56
N GLU A 277 -2.21 10.66 18.56
CA GLU A 277 -1.61 11.86 19.16
C GLU A 277 -0.47 11.52 20.15
N GLU A 278 -0.25 10.24 20.44
CA GLU A 278 0.83 9.79 21.31
C GLU A 278 2.20 10.16 20.74
N ALA A 279 2.96 10.93 21.53
CA ALA A 279 4.23 11.51 21.10
C ALA A 279 5.34 10.47 20.87
N ILE A 280 5.34 9.36 21.62
CA ILE A 280 6.45 8.40 21.64
C ILE A 280 5.96 6.97 21.42
N ALA A 281 5.71 6.65 20.15
CA ALA A 281 5.32 5.32 19.70
C ALA A 281 6.24 4.79 18.60
N MET A 282 6.36 3.47 18.55
CA MET A 282 7.02 2.71 17.49
C MET A 282 5.93 2.04 16.65
N HIS A 283 5.80 2.48 15.39
CA HIS A 283 4.87 1.91 14.43
C HIS A 283 5.61 0.93 13.53
N GLN A 284 5.21 -0.35 13.57
CA GLN A 284 5.85 -1.40 12.80
C GLN A 284 4.89 -1.97 11.76
N PHE A 285 5.36 -2.03 10.52
CA PHE A 285 4.69 -2.67 9.39
C PHE A 285 5.52 -3.87 8.97
N PHE A 286 4.96 -5.07 9.09
CA PHE A 286 5.56 -6.30 8.62
C PHE A 286 5.01 -6.64 7.25
N LEU A 287 5.84 -6.44 6.23
CA LEU A 287 5.53 -6.62 4.82
C LEU A 287 5.97 -8.00 4.36
N LYS A 288 5.02 -8.80 3.86
CA LYS A 288 5.33 -10.04 3.13
C LYS A 288 5.25 -9.76 1.63
N ILE A 289 6.41 -9.64 0.99
CA ILE A 289 6.55 -9.21 -0.40
C ILE A 289 6.64 -10.45 -1.31
N VAL A 290 5.78 -10.51 -2.32
CA VAL A 290 5.64 -11.65 -3.22
C VAL A 290 5.84 -11.18 -4.67
N PRO A 291 6.86 -11.68 -5.38
CA PRO A 291 6.98 -11.47 -6.83
C PRO A 291 5.69 -11.87 -7.54
N THR A 292 5.24 -11.06 -8.49
CA THR A 292 3.98 -11.28 -9.22
C THR A 292 4.18 -11.02 -10.70
N GLN A 293 3.58 -11.86 -11.54
CA GLN A 293 3.61 -11.72 -12.99
C GLN A 293 2.18 -11.69 -13.53
N PHE A 294 1.90 -10.78 -14.46
CA PHE A 294 0.62 -10.74 -15.19
C PHE A 294 0.86 -11.09 -16.66
N ASP A 295 0.24 -12.18 -17.10
CA ASP A 295 0.29 -12.68 -18.47
C ASP A 295 -1.05 -12.41 -19.16
N PHE A 296 -1.10 -11.35 -19.96
CA PHE A 296 -2.32 -10.89 -20.65
C PHE A 296 -2.51 -11.57 -22.02
N LEU A 297 -3.76 -11.67 -22.47
CA LEU A 297 -4.10 -12.15 -23.80
C LEU A 297 -3.59 -11.16 -24.86
N GLY A 298 -2.81 -11.65 -25.83
CA GLY A 298 -2.33 -10.83 -26.96
C GLY A 298 -0.83 -10.52 -26.96
N GLY A 299 0.00 -11.30 -26.26
CA GLY A 299 1.43 -11.39 -26.56
C GLY A 299 2.18 -10.07 -26.45
N SER A 300 2.32 -9.56 -25.23
CA SER A 300 3.39 -8.63 -24.89
C SER A 300 3.91 -9.05 -23.54
N TYR A 301 5.24 -9.12 -23.42
CA TYR A 301 6.02 -9.55 -22.28
C TYR A 301 5.28 -9.46 -20.94
N GLY A 302 5.21 -10.59 -20.22
CA GLY A 302 4.55 -10.68 -18.92
C GLY A 302 5.03 -9.57 -17.98
N LEU A 303 4.10 -8.83 -17.39
CA LEU A 303 4.43 -7.71 -16.52
C LEU A 303 4.89 -8.28 -15.17
N ARG A 304 6.19 -8.21 -14.88
CA ARG A 304 6.76 -8.60 -13.59
C ARG A 304 6.73 -7.41 -12.63
N THR A 305 6.14 -7.61 -11.47
CA THR A 305 6.01 -6.64 -10.39
C THR A 305 6.05 -7.38 -9.04
N PHE A 306 5.73 -6.69 -7.95
CA PHE A 306 5.62 -7.28 -6.63
C PHE A 306 4.29 -6.86 -6.02
N GLN A 307 3.67 -7.77 -5.29
CA GLN A 307 2.56 -7.47 -4.40
C GLN A 307 3.02 -7.72 -2.97
N TYR A 308 2.36 -7.11 -2.00
CA TYR A 308 2.67 -7.38 -0.60
C TYR A 308 1.42 -7.42 0.26
N SER A 309 1.51 -8.15 1.38
CA SER A 309 0.55 -8.06 2.47
C SER A 309 1.19 -7.41 3.67
N VAL A 310 0.35 -6.85 4.55
CA VAL A 310 0.80 -6.03 5.68
C VAL A 310 0.20 -6.53 6.97
N ASN A 311 1.04 -6.72 7.97
CA ASN A 311 0.63 -6.80 9.37
C ASN A 311 1.16 -5.58 10.12
N ARG A 312 0.36 -4.99 11.01
CA ARG A 312 0.70 -3.76 11.73
C ARG A 312 0.80 -4.02 13.22
N GLN A 313 1.81 -3.43 13.85
CA GLN A 313 1.95 -3.40 15.29
C GLN A 313 2.30 -1.98 15.75
N GLU A 314 1.72 -1.55 16.85
CA GLU A 314 2.02 -0.27 17.49
C GLU A 314 2.47 -0.54 18.92
N ARG A 315 3.59 0.05 19.31
CA ARG A 315 4.15 -0.09 20.65
C ARG A 315 4.44 1.29 21.22
N ALA A 316 3.68 1.67 22.25
CA ALA A 316 4.01 2.82 23.08
C ALA A 316 5.34 2.55 23.81
N LEU A 317 6.26 3.51 23.81
CA LEU A 317 7.58 3.36 24.43
C LEU A 317 7.65 3.91 25.85
N ILE A 318 6.58 4.58 26.32
CA ILE A 318 6.44 5.04 27.70
C ILE A 318 5.60 4.02 28.47
N ASN A 319 6.24 3.18 29.28
CA ASN A 319 5.57 2.35 30.28
C ASN A 319 5.70 2.97 31.67
N GLN A 320 4.70 2.76 32.54
CA GLN A 320 4.64 3.19 33.94
C GLN A 320 5.83 2.75 34.83
N SER A 321 6.77 1.98 34.28
CA SER A 321 7.94 1.40 34.97
C SER A 321 9.29 1.90 34.46
N GLY A 322 9.33 2.93 33.60
CA GLY A 322 10.57 3.67 33.29
C GLY A 322 11.59 2.99 32.35
N SER A 323 11.34 1.75 31.90
CA SER A 323 12.19 1.08 30.90
C SER A 323 11.65 1.28 29.48
N SER A 324 12.24 2.23 28.77
CA SER A 324 12.02 2.53 27.34
C SER A 324 12.90 1.63 26.46
N GLY A 325 12.40 0.45 26.09
CA GLY A 325 13.04 -0.40 25.10
C GLY A 325 12.51 -0.13 23.69
N GLY A 326 13.31 0.49 22.82
CA GLY A 326 12.97 0.77 21.42
C GLY A 326 13.19 2.23 21.02
N VAL A 327 13.22 2.49 19.72
CA VAL A 327 13.35 3.84 19.13
C VAL A 327 11.98 4.25 18.56
N PRO A 328 11.44 5.44 18.89
CA PRO A 328 10.20 5.91 18.29
C PRO A 328 10.42 6.12 16.78
N GLY A 329 9.42 5.77 15.98
CA GLY A 329 9.59 5.81 14.53
C GLY A 329 8.58 4.96 13.77
N VAL A 330 8.73 4.95 12.46
CA VAL A 330 7.94 4.14 11.53
C VAL A 330 8.86 3.14 10.84
N PHE A 331 8.64 1.85 11.06
CA PHE A 331 9.49 0.77 10.62
C PHE A 331 8.76 -0.14 9.64
N PHE A 332 9.35 -0.36 8.46
CA PHE A 332 8.84 -1.28 7.44
C PHE A 332 9.75 -2.51 7.37
N HIS A 333 9.37 -3.57 8.07
CA HIS A 333 10.07 -4.85 8.04
C HIS A 333 9.68 -5.62 6.79
N MET A 334 10.66 -5.94 5.95
CA MET A 334 10.49 -6.61 4.67
C MET A 334 10.88 -8.08 4.77
N ASP A 335 10.02 -8.97 4.27
CA ASP A 335 10.32 -10.38 4.08
C ASP A 335 9.85 -10.83 2.70
N PHE A 336 10.77 -11.41 1.92
CA PHE A 336 10.53 -11.81 0.54
C PHE A 336 10.12 -13.28 0.45
N SER A 337 9.00 -13.54 -0.22
CA SER A 337 8.56 -14.91 -0.49
C SER A 337 9.45 -15.59 -1.52
N PRO A 338 9.82 -16.87 -1.31
CA PRO A 338 10.47 -17.69 -2.33
C PRO A 338 9.51 -18.13 -3.45
N MET A 339 8.23 -17.77 -3.37
CA MET A 339 7.20 -18.09 -4.34
C MET A 339 6.83 -16.86 -5.17
N ARG A 340 6.42 -17.07 -6.42
CA ARG A 340 5.89 -16.07 -7.35
C ARG A 340 4.46 -16.44 -7.73
N VAL A 341 3.59 -15.44 -7.78
CA VAL A 341 2.22 -15.60 -8.28
C VAL A 341 2.16 -15.18 -9.75
N ILE A 342 1.59 -16.02 -10.60
CA ILE A 342 1.37 -15.76 -12.02
C ILE A 342 -0.13 -15.63 -12.23
N TYR A 343 -0.57 -14.49 -12.74
CA TYR A 343 -1.94 -14.25 -13.15
C TYR A 343 -2.03 -14.38 -14.66
N THR A 344 -2.59 -15.50 -15.13
CA THR A 344 -2.79 -15.76 -16.56
C THR A 344 -4.20 -15.35 -16.97
N GLU A 345 -4.31 -14.48 -17.96
CA GLU A 345 -5.59 -14.08 -18.56
C GLU A 345 -6.05 -15.18 -19.52
N GLU A 346 -7.19 -15.80 -19.23
CA GLU A 346 -7.75 -16.88 -20.03
C GLU A 346 -9.23 -16.59 -20.36
N HIS A 347 -9.67 -17.02 -21.54
CA HIS A 347 -11.09 -17.08 -21.87
C HIS A 347 -11.69 -18.40 -21.38
N LYS A 348 -12.97 -18.37 -20.97
CA LYS A 348 -13.74 -19.61 -20.78
C LYS A 348 -13.71 -20.42 -22.09
N SER A 349 -13.74 -21.75 -21.98
CA SER A 349 -13.84 -22.60 -23.17
C SER A 349 -15.23 -22.47 -23.81
N LEU A 350 -15.31 -22.60 -25.14
CA LEU A 350 -16.59 -22.62 -25.87
C LEU A 350 -17.52 -23.72 -25.36
N ALA A 351 -16.96 -24.89 -25.01
CA ALA A 351 -17.72 -25.99 -24.44
C ALA A 351 -18.39 -25.60 -23.11
N SER A 352 -17.68 -24.88 -22.23
CA SER A 352 -18.24 -24.40 -20.96
C SER A 352 -19.39 -23.42 -21.17
N ALA A 353 -19.28 -22.53 -22.17
CA ALA A 353 -20.36 -21.62 -22.52
C ALA A 353 -21.60 -22.37 -23.05
N LEU A 354 -21.41 -23.33 -23.95
CA LEU A 354 -22.50 -24.15 -24.50
C LEU A 354 -23.21 -24.96 -23.42
N VAL A 355 -22.45 -25.60 -22.52
CA VAL A 355 -23.02 -26.33 -21.37
C VAL A 355 -23.84 -25.39 -20.48
N SER A 356 -23.35 -24.18 -20.23
CA SER A 356 -24.04 -23.18 -19.41
C SER A 356 -25.34 -22.70 -20.07
N VAL A 357 -25.34 -22.44 -21.38
CA VAL A 357 -26.55 -22.09 -22.14
C VAL A 357 -27.58 -23.22 -22.10
N CYS A 358 -27.16 -24.46 -22.33
CA CYS A 358 -28.04 -25.63 -22.23
C CYS A 358 -28.64 -25.77 -20.82
N ALA A 359 -27.83 -25.54 -19.78
CA ALA A 359 -28.28 -25.59 -18.39
C ALA A 359 -29.30 -24.48 -18.07
N ILE A 360 -29.09 -23.25 -18.56
CA ILE A 360 -30.04 -22.13 -18.40
C ILE A 360 -31.38 -22.47 -19.06
N VAL A 361 -31.36 -22.91 -20.31
CA VAL A 361 -32.58 -23.25 -21.07
C VAL A 361 -33.31 -24.41 -20.42
N GLY A 362 -32.61 -25.52 -20.13
CA GLY A 362 -33.21 -26.70 -19.52
C GLY A 362 -33.71 -26.47 -18.08
N GLY A 363 -32.95 -25.72 -17.28
CA GLY A 363 -33.30 -25.36 -15.91
C GLY A 363 -34.57 -24.51 -15.84
N ILE A 364 -34.64 -23.44 -16.64
CA ILE A 364 -35.83 -22.58 -16.67
C ILE A 364 -37.04 -23.35 -17.21
N PHE A 365 -36.88 -24.15 -18.26
CA PHE A 365 -37.99 -24.94 -18.81
C PHE A 365 -38.57 -25.93 -17.78
N THR A 366 -37.70 -26.55 -16.98
CA THR A 366 -38.11 -27.47 -15.90
C THR A 366 -38.90 -26.73 -14.81
N VAL A 367 -38.36 -25.60 -14.34
CA VAL A 367 -39.03 -24.77 -13.30
C VAL A 367 -40.36 -24.21 -13.82
N ALA A 368 -40.38 -23.70 -15.05
CA ALA A 368 -41.59 -23.19 -15.70
C ALA A 368 -42.68 -24.26 -15.81
N SER A 369 -42.30 -25.50 -16.15
CA SER A 369 -43.23 -26.64 -16.24
C SER A 369 -43.85 -26.98 -14.87
N ILE A 370 -43.05 -26.92 -13.80
CA ILE A 370 -43.54 -27.16 -12.43
C ILE A 370 -44.52 -26.05 -12.01
N VAL A 371 -44.16 -24.79 -12.28
CA VAL A 371 -45.00 -23.62 -11.96
C VAL A 371 -46.31 -23.65 -12.74
N ASP A 372 -46.28 -23.90 -14.05
CA ASP A 372 -47.49 -24.00 -14.86
C ASP A 372 -48.39 -25.15 -14.38
N GLY A 373 -47.81 -26.32 -14.06
CA GLY A 373 -48.56 -27.44 -13.49
C GLY A 373 -49.26 -27.10 -12.17
N PHE A 374 -48.62 -26.32 -11.31
CA PHE A 374 -49.21 -25.85 -10.05
C PHE A 374 -50.31 -24.81 -10.27
N LEU A 375 -50.07 -23.81 -11.13
CA LEU A 375 -51.05 -22.77 -11.49
C LEU A 375 -52.28 -23.36 -12.17
N HIS A 376 -52.10 -24.33 -13.06
CA HIS A 376 -53.21 -25.02 -13.71
C HIS A 376 -54.06 -25.78 -12.69
N LYS A 377 -53.47 -26.58 -11.80
CA LYS A 377 -54.21 -27.31 -10.75
C LYS A 377 -54.96 -26.37 -9.80
N THR A 378 -54.35 -25.27 -9.39
CA THR A 378 -54.98 -24.30 -8.49
C THR A 378 -56.13 -23.56 -9.16
N SER A 379 -56.01 -23.20 -10.45
CA SER A 379 -57.12 -22.59 -11.21
C SER A 379 -58.33 -23.54 -11.38
N LEU A 380 -58.09 -24.84 -11.57
CA LEU A 380 -59.13 -25.84 -11.62
C LEU A 380 -59.85 -25.99 -10.26
N LEU A 381 -59.11 -25.99 -9.15
CA LEU A 381 -59.69 -26.06 -7.80
C LEU A 381 -60.52 -24.81 -7.46
N GLN A 382 -60.04 -23.61 -7.83
CA GLN A 382 -60.79 -22.38 -7.63
C GLN A 382 -62.08 -22.36 -8.46
N ASN A 383 -62.05 -22.76 -9.73
CA ASN A 383 -63.26 -22.84 -10.56
C ASN A 383 -64.25 -23.87 -10.03
N LYS A 384 -63.78 -25.01 -9.49
CA LYS A 384 -64.64 -26.01 -8.84
C LYS A 384 -65.33 -25.44 -7.59
N ASN A 385 -64.60 -24.72 -6.73
CA ASN A 385 -65.18 -24.09 -5.54
C ASN A 385 -66.16 -22.94 -5.87
N ARG A 386 -65.91 -22.19 -6.94
CA ARG A 386 -66.76 -21.08 -7.41
C ARG A 386 -68.05 -21.56 -8.08
N GLY A 387 -68.04 -22.76 -8.68
CA GLY A 387 -69.24 -23.44 -9.18
C GLY A 387 -70.15 -23.94 -8.04
N SER A 388 -69.57 -24.39 -6.93
CA SER A 388 -70.34 -24.88 -5.77
C SER A 388 -71.04 -23.77 -4.97
N THR A 389 -70.54 -22.54 -5.01
CA THR A 389 -71.13 -21.38 -4.28
C THR A 389 -72.26 -20.68 -5.04
N LYS A 390 -72.47 -20.98 -6.34
CA LYS A 390 -73.57 -20.45 -7.15
C LYS A 390 -74.82 -21.35 -7.19
N SER A 391 -74.77 -22.51 -6.52
CA SER A 391 -75.85 -23.52 -6.49
C SER A 391 -76.62 -23.54 -5.15
N MET A 392 -76.51 -22.49 -4.33
CA MET A 392 -77.32 -22.29 -3.12
C MET A 392 -78.23 -21.10 -3.27
#